data_AF-A0A315XC13-F1
#
_entry.id   AF-A0A315XC13-F1
#
_cell.length_a   1.000
_cell.length_b   1.000
_cell.length_c   1.000
_cell.angle_alpha   90.00
_cell.angle_beta   90.00
_cell.angle_gamma   90.00
#
_symmetry.space_group_name_H-M   'P 1'
#
loop_
_entity.id
_entity.type
_entity.pdbx_description
1 polymer ?
#
loop_
_entity_poly.entity_id
_entity_poly.type
_entity_poly.pdbx_seq_one_letter_code
_entity_poly.pdbx_strand_id
1 'polypeptide(L)' 'MNIQKIGVIGDGTMGSGIAQVAAKNGFDVVLQDMNEELARSGFVKIKERLEKNWPKIAQWIKEHSGR' A
#
# COMPACT_ATOMS: atom_id res chain seq x y z
N MET A 1 22.75 -4.34 4.21
CA MET A 1 21.63 -3.75 4.98
C MET A 1 20.37 -4.53 4.66
N ASN A 2 19.64 -5.01 5.68
CA ASN A 2 18.34 -5.67 5.50
C ASN A 2 17.26 -4.71 5.98
N ILE A 3 16.32 -4.31 5.11
CA ILE A 3 15.21 -3.44 5.49
C ILE A 3 14.13 -4.30 6.12
N GLN A 4 13.89 -4.15 7.42
CA GLN A 4 12.89 -4.93 8.15
C GLN A 4 11.55 -4.20 8.28
N LYS A 5 11.56 -2.87 8.35
CA LYS A 5 10.37 -2.04 8.58
C LYS A 5 10.51 -0.69 7.90
N ILE A 6 9.43 -0.21 7.30
CA ILE A 6 9.33 1.09 6.61
C ILE A 6 8.34 1.96 7.36
N GLY A 7 8.79 3.12 7.84
CA GLY A 7 7.92 4.16 8.38
C GLY A 7 7.53 5.15 7.29
N VAL A 8 6.24 5.46 7.18
CA VAL A 8 5.71 6.49 6.26
C VAL A 8 5.01 7.55 7.10
N ILE A 9 5.44 8.81 6.97
CA ILE A 9 4.88 9.95 7.68
C ILE A 9 3.97 10.72 6.73
N GLY A 10 2.69 10.82 7.11
CA GLY A 10 1.62 11.44 6.33
C GLY A 10 0.81 10.42 5.52
N ASP A 11 -0.52 10.52 5.61
CA ASP A 11 -1.50 9.64 4.96
C ASP A 11 -2.01 10.16 3.61
N GLY A 12 -1.56 11.34 3.19
CA GLY A 12 -1.94 11.98 1.93
C GLY A 12 -1.59 11.15 0.69
N THR A 13 -1.90 11.66 -0.51
CA THR A 13 -1.76 10.92 -1.78
C THR A 13 -0.40 10.23 -1.94
N MET A 14 0.69 10.94 -1.63
CA MET A 14 2.05 10.38 -1.75
C MET A 14 2.33 9.32 -0.68
N GLY A 15 2.04 9.61 0.59
CA GLY A 15 2.29 8.69 1.69
C GLY A 15 1.50 7.38 1.54
N SER A 16 0.21 7.48 1.19
CA SER A 16 -0.61 6.32 0.84
C SER A 16 -0.02 5.50 -0.31
N GLY A 17 0.49 6.15 -1.36
CA GLY A 17 1.13 5.46 -2.49
C GLY A 17 2.42 4.74 -2.12
N ILE A 18 3.28 5.38 -1.32
CA ILE A 18 4.53 4.80 -0.82
C ILE A 18 4.21 3.59 0.07
N ALA A 19 3.30 3.75 1.03
CA ALA A 19 2.89 2.68 1.93
C ALA A 19 2.30 1.49 1.16
N GLN A 20 1.48 1.75 0.13
CA GLN A 20 0.91 0.71 -0.72
C GLN A 20 1.99 -0.09 -1.47
N VAL A 21 2.96 0.59 -2.10
CA VAL A 21 4.03 -0.07 -2.86
C VAL A 21 4.94 -0.87 -1.92
N ALA A 22 5.30 -0.30 -0.75
CA ALA A 22 6.10 -1.00 0.24
C ALA A 22 5.40 -2.26 0.75
N ALA A 23 4.12 -2.16 1.14
CA ALA A 23 3.35 -3.31 1.61
C ALA A 23 3.20 -4.40 0.52
N LYS A 24 2.99 -4.00 -0.75
CA LYS A 24 2.91 -4.94 -1.88
C LYS A 24 4.21 -5.72 -2.10
N ASN A 25 5.35 -5.14 -1.76
CA ASN A 25 6.67 -5.79 -1.87
C ASN A 25 7.05 -6.60 -0.61
N GLY A 26 6.13 -6.78 0.33
CA GLY A 26 6.33 -7.62 1.51
C GLY A 26 7.09 -6.95 2.66
N PHE A 27 7.22 -5.62 2.64
CA PHE A 27 7.77 -4.89 3.77
C PHE A 27 6.73 -4.71 4.88
N ASP A 28 7.16 -4.77 6.13
CA ASP A 28 6.35 -4.30 7.28
C ASP A 28 6.30 -2.76 7.24
N VAL A 29 5.11 -2.19 7.16
CA VAL A 29 4.90 -0.75 6.97
C VAL A 29 4.13 -0.16 8.14
N VAL A 30 4.65 0.93 8.71
CA VAL A 30 3.98 1.74 9.72
C VAL A 30 3.61 3.08 9.10
N LEU A 31 2.32 3.42 9.10
CA LEU A 31 1.81 4.71 8.66
C LEU A 31 1.52 5.58 9.89
N GLN A 32 2.13 6.76 9.94
CA GLN A 32 2.00 7.73 11.02
C GLN A 32 1.42 9.03 10.48
N ASP A 33 0.46 9.62 11.18
CA ASP A 33 -0.06 10.96 10.91
C ASP A 33 -0.18 11.78 12.20
N MET A 34 -0.62 13.04 12.08
CA MET A 34 -0.80 13.97 13.19
C MET A 34 -1.76 13.47 14.27
N ASN A 35 -2.71 12.60 13.90
CA ASN A 35 -3.59 11.91 14.83
C ASN A 35 -3.99 10.52 14.30
N GLU A 36 -4.56 9.71 15.19
CA GLU A 36 -4.95 8.33 14.87
C GLU A 36 -6.06 8.25 13.81
N GLU A 37 -6.98 9.21 13.78
CA GLU A 37 -8.10 9.23 12.83
C GLU A 37 -7.60 9.40 11.39
N LEU A 38 -6.64 10.30 11.17
CA LEU A 38 -5.97 10.48 9.88
C LEU A 38 -5.18 9.23 9.49
N ALA A 39 -4.37 8.67 10.40
CA ALA A 39 -3.62 7.45 10.13
C ALA A 39 -4.56 6.27 9.75
N ARG A 40 -5.70 6.14 10.44
CA ARG A 40 -6.71 5.12 10.16
C ARG A 40 -7.41 5.36 8.82
N SER A 41 -7.71 6.62 8.49
CA SER A 41 -8.27 7.00 7.18
C SER A 41 -7.34 6.59 6.04
N GLY A 42 -6.04 6.89 6.16
CA GLY A 42 -5.01 6.45 5.23
C GLY A 42 -4.97 4.94 5.04
N PHE A 43 -4.96 4.20 6.14
CA PHE A 43 -4.98 2.74 6.13
C PHE A 43 -6.19 2.19 5.37
N VAL A 44 -7.40 2.73 5.62
CA VAL A 44 -8.62 2.33 4.90
C VAL A 44 -8.50 2.61 3.41
N LYS A 45 -8.04 3.80 3.00
CA LYS A 45 -7.86 4.16 1.58
C LYS A 45 -6.87 3.21 0.88
N ILE A 46 -5.77 2.84 1.54
CA ILE A 46 -4.78 1.91 1.00
C ILE A 46 -5.42 0.52 0.81
N LYS A 47 -6.13 0.03 1.83
CA LYS A 47 -6.83 -1.26 1.79
C LYS A 47 -7.85 -1.31 0.64
N GLU A 48 -8.72 -0.32 0.54
CA GLU A 48 -9.73 -0.23 -0.52
C GLU A 48 -9.10 -0.20 -1.92
N ARG A 49 -8.00 0.56 -2.09
CA ARG A 49 -7.27 0.62 -3.37
C ARG A 49 -6.64 -0.73 -3.73
N LEU A 50 -6.10 -1.46 -2.76
CA LEU A 50 -5.55 -2.79 -2.99
C LEU A 50 -6.64 -3.77 -3.39
N GLU A 51 -7.75 -3.82 -2.64
CA GLU A 51 -8.89 -4.70 -2.92
C GLU A 51 -9.53 -4.40 -4.27
N LYS A 52 -9.74 -3.12 -4.60
CA LYS A 52 -10.33 -2.70 -5.90
C LYS A 52 -9.44 -3.04 -7.09
N ASN A 53 -8.12 -2.96 -6.93
CA ASN A 53 -7.19 -3.21 -8.03
C ASN A 53 -6.82 -4.69 -8.15
N TRP A 54 -7.02 -5.51 -7.11
CA TRP A 54 -6.69 -6.93 -7.13
C TRP A 54 -7.33 -7.70 -8.29
N PRO A 55 -8.64 -7.57 -8.58
CA PRO A 55 -9.25 -8.25 -9.73
C PRO A 55 -8.62 -7.86 -11.07
N LYS A 56 -8.29 -6.58 -11.24
CA LYS A 56 -7.65 -6.06 -12.45
C LYS A 56 -6.24 -6.59 -12.61
N ILE A 57 -5.47 -6.64 -11.52
CA ILE A 57 -4.12 -7.19 -11.50
C ILE A 57 -4.16 -8.69 -11.82
N ALA A 58 -5.07 -9.44 -11.22
CA ALA A 58 -5.24 -10.87 -11.47
C ALA A 58 -5.60 -11.14 -12.95
N GLN A 59 -6.48 -10.32 -13.54
CA GLN A 59 -6.82 -10.39 -14.95
C GLN A 59 -5.60 -10.09 -15.84
N TRP A 60 -4.88 -8.99 -15.56
CA TRP A 60 -3.68 -8.61 -16.31
C TRP A 60 -2.61 -9.70 -16.29
N ILE A 61 -2.37 -10.32 -15.12
CA ILE A 61 -1.43 -11.44 -14.98
C ILE A 61 -1.87 -12.59 -15.88
N LYS A 62 -3.13 -13.03 -15.83
CA LYS A 62 -3.64 -14.12 -16.69
C LYS A 62 -3.45 -13.84 -18.18
N GLU A 63 -3.61 -12.59 -18.61
CA GLU A 63 -3.44 -12.17 -20.00
C GLU A 63 -1.96 -12.12 -20.45
N HIS A 64 -1.01 -11.98 -19.53
CA HIS A 64 0.39 -11.71 -19.83
C HIS A 64 1.37 -12.76 -19.26
N SER A 65 0.92 -13.73 -18.46
CA SER A 65 1.74 -14.79 -17.86
C SER A 65 2.10 -15.93 -18.82
N GLY A 66 1.71 -15.84 -20.09
CA GLY A 66 2.01 -16.81 -21.14
C GLY A 66 2.99 -16.31 -22.22
N ARG A 67 3.74 -15.22 -21.95
CA ARG A 67 4.85 -14.77 -22.78
C ARG A 67 6.18 -15.00 -22.07
#